data_AF-A0A9J5Z349-F1
#
_entry.id   AF-A0A9J5Z349-F1
#
_cell.length_a   1.000
_cell.length_b   1.000
_cell.length_c   1.000
_cell.angle_alpha   90.00
_cell.angle_beta   90.00
_cell.angle_gamma   90.00
#
_symmetry.space_group_name_H-M   'P 1'
#
loop_
_entity.id
_entity.type
_entity.pdbx_description
1 polymer ?
#
loop_
_entity_poly.entity_id
_entity_poly.type
_entity_poly.pdbx_seq_one_letter_code
_entity_poly.pdbx_strand_id
1 'polypeptide(L)'
;MRRFNHEWFDDVYHDWLEYSVSKDATYCLYCYLFKDHNINQGGGEIFSCIEFKNWNKKSGLDKHIGLHSPLKRSKKKCQDLLRQQQSIQYAFERQSNQIKHEYYIRLSISVDGVRLLITQ
;
A
#
# COMPACT_ATOMS: atom_id res chain seq x y z
N MET A 1 26.98 -14.17 19.48
CA MET A 1 26.59 -13.21 18.43
C MET A 1 25.69 -13.93 17.45
N ARG A 2 24.39 -13.58 17.37
CA ARG A 2 23.49 -14.20 16.38
C ARG A 2 23.71 -13.47 15.07
N ARG A 3 24.26 -14.14 14.07
CA ARG A 3 24.50 -13.55 12.74
C ARG A 3 23.18 -13.51 11.98
N PHE A 4 22.96 -12.41 11.26
CA PHE A 4 21.88 -12.32 10.28
C PHE A 4 22.09 -13.41 9.21
N ASN A 5 21.06 -14.20 8.93
CA ASN A 5 21.14 -15.19 7.86
C ASN A 5 20.70 -14.54 6.54
N HIS A 6 21.68 -14.19 5.71
CA HIS A 6 21.45 -13.56 4.41
C HIS A 6 20.63 -14.44 3.47
N GLU A 7 20.74 -15.77 3.55
CA GLU A 7 19.97 -16.69 2.68
C GLU A 7 18.45 -16.53 2.85
N TRP A 8 17.99 -16.18 4.06
CA TRP A 8 16.56 -15.94 4.28
C TRP A 8 16.07 -14.68 3.59
N PHE A 9 16.95 -13.69 3.47
CA PHE A 9 16.68 -12.44 2.78
C PHE A 9 16.74 -12.62 1.27
N ASP A 10 17.73 -13.35 0.77
CA ASP A 10 17.96 -13.47 -0.68
C ASP A 10 17.00 -14.46 -1.38
N ASP A 11 16.44 -15.43 -0.64
CA ASP A 11 15.61 -16.49 -1.22
C ASP A 11 14.12 -16.38 -0.80
N VAL A 12 13.82 -16.61 0.48
CA VAL A 12 12.43 -16.84 0.92
C VAL A 12 11.64 -15.54 1.16
N TYR A 13 12.32 -14.47 1.59
CA TYR A 13 11.66 -13.24 2.07
C TYR A 13 12.03 -11.98 1.28
N HIS A 14 12.80 -12.11 0.20
CA HIS A 14 13.35 -11.01 -0.61
C HIS A 14 12.31 -9.97 -1.05
N ASP A 15 11.10 -10.42 -1.40
CA ASP A 15 10.04 -9.55 -1.93
C ASP A 15 9.54 -8.48 -0.94
N TRP A 16 9.72 -8.70 0.37
CA TRP A 16 9.00 -7.90 1.38
C TRP A 16 9.77 -7.62 2.66
N LEU A 17 10.75 -8.45 3.04
CA LEU A 17 11.50 -8.27 4.27
C LEU A 17 12.62 -7.25 4.02
N GLU A 18 12.78 -6.30 4.94
CA GLU A 18 13.82 -5.27 4.89
C GLU A 18 14.59 -5.29 6.21
N TYR A 19 15.92 -5.18 6.22
CA TYR A 19 16.73 -5.19 7.45
C TYR A 19 17.45 -3.86 7.67
N SER A 20 17.33 -3.31 8.89
CA SER A 20 18.08 -2.12 9.31
C SER A 20 19.23 -2.53 10.23
N VAL A 21 20.46 -2.33 9.76
CA VAL A 21 21.69 -2.59 10.54
C VAL A 21 21.77 -1.68 11.76
N SER A 22 21.43 -0.40 11.62
CA SER A 22 21.52 0.58 12.72
C SER A 22 20.55 0.29 13.86
N LYS A 23 19.42 -0.33 13.55
CA LYS A 23 18.36 -0.67 14.52
C LYS A 23 18.33 -2.15 14.92
N ASP A 24 19.15 -2.97 14.28
CA ASP A 24 19.14 -4.44 14.37
C ASP A 24 17.72 -5.02 14.33
N ALA A 25 16.96 -4.62 13.31
CA ALA A 25 15.55 -4.94 13.21
C ALA A 25 15.13 -5.17 11.76
N THR A 26 14.14 -6.06 11.56
CA THR A 26 13.51 -6.25 10.25
C THR A 26 12.15 -5.57 10.16
N TYR A 27 11.78 -5.20 8.93
CA TYR A 27 10.55 -4.54 8.55
C TYR A 27 9.88 -5.29 7.41
N CYS A 28 8.60 -5.02 7.20
CA CYS A 28 7.87 -5.47 6.02
C CYS A 28 7.56 -4.26 5.14
N LEU A 29 8.16 -4.19 3.95
CA LEU A 29 8.02 -3.09 2.99
C LEU A 29 6.55 -2.81 2.67
N TYR A 30 5.79 -3.84 2.32
CA TYR A 30 4.38 -3.67 1.96
C TYR A 30 3.54 -3.21 3.16
N CYS A 31 3.75 -3.79 4.34
CA CYS A 31 2.99 -3.41 5.54
C CYS A 31 3.32 -1.98 5.99
N TYR A 32 4.56 -1.52 5.79
CA TYR A 32 4.97 -0.14 6.04
C TYR A 32 4.25 0.83 5.10
N LEU A 33 4.26 0.57 3.79
CA LEU A 33 3.66 1.45 2.78
C LEU A 33 2.13 1.50 2.86
N PHE A 34 1.49 0.37 3.17
CA PHE A 34 0.02 0.22 3.11
C PHE A 34 -0.63 0.03 4.48
N LYS A 35 0.01 0.58 5.52
CA LYS A 35 -0.48 0.54 6.89
C LYS A 35 -1.93 1.00 6.94
N ASP A 36 -2.77 0.16 7.52
CA ASP A 36 -4.18 0.48 7.72
C ASP A 36 -4.33 1.21 9.06
N HIS A 37 -4.85 2.43 9.05
CA HIS A 37 -5.08 3.21 10.26
C HIS A 37 -6.23 2.66 11.13
N ASN A 38 -7.00 1.68 10.63
CA ASN A 38 -8.22 1.20 11.29
C ASN A 38 -8.04 -0.10 12.12
N ILE A 39 -6.83 -0.55 12.41
CA ILE A 39 -6.63 -1.83 13.12
C ILE A 39 -6.46 -1.60 14.63
N ASN A 40 -7.55 -1.24 15.29
CA ASN A 40 -7.77 -1.49 16.73
C ASN A 40 -8.18 -2.96 16.98
N GLN A 41 -7.68 -3.92 16.20
CA GLN A 41 -7.91 -5.35 16.38
C GLN A 41 -6.56 -6.04 16.60
N GLY A 42 -6.42 -6.61 17.81
CA GLY A 42 -5.19 -7.12 18.38
C GLY A 42 -4.32 -7.92 17.42
N GLY A 43 -3.07 -7.49 17.28
CA GLY A 43 -2.01 -8.21 16.57
C GLY A 43 -1.50 -7.56 15.28
N GLY A 44 -2.20 -6.55 14.75
CA GLY A 44 -1.81 -5.86 13.51
C GLY A 44 -0.57 -4.96 13.61
N GLU A 45 -0.22 -4.51 14.81
CA GLU A 45 0.85 -3.51 15.02
C GLU A 45 2.26 -4.07 14.85
N ILE A 46 2.45 -5.38 15.07
CA ILE A 46 3.79 -5.98 15.20
C ILE A 46 4.59 -5.93 13.90
N PHE A 47 3.94 -5.92 12.74
CA PHE A 47 4.63 -5.90 11.44
C PHE A 47 4.34 -4.66 10.58
N SER A 48 3.36 -3.85 10.98
CA SER A 48 3.01 -2.62 10.28
C SER A 48 3.71 -1.39 10.85
N CYS A 49 4.21 -1.44 12.08
CA CYS A 49 4.97 -0.34 12.67
C CYS A 49 6.03 -0.71 13.72
N ILE A 50 6.06 -1.94 14.23
CA ILE A 50 6.98 -2.29 15.33
C ILE A 50 8.14 -3.09 14.76
N GLU A 51 9.34 -2.57 14.99
CA GLU A 51 10.63 -3.17 14.69
C GLU A 51 10.65 -4.66 15.10
N PHE A 52 10.70 -5.58 14.13
CA PHE A 52 10.71 -7.01 14.45
C PHE A 52 12.14 -7.42 14.84
N LYS A 53 12.45 -7.32 16.14
CA LYS A 53 13.77 -7.67 16.71
C LYS A 53 13.98 -9.17 16.91
N ASN A 54 12.93 -9.98 16.76
CA ASN A 54 13.00 -11.44 16.81
C ASN A 54 13.25 -12.08 15.43
N TRP A 55 13.86 -11.34 14.49
CA TRP A 55 14.14 -11.77 13.12
C TRP A 55 14.94 -13.08 13.06
N ASN A 56 15.72 -13.37 14.11
CA ASN A 56 16.49 -14.59 14.26
C ASN A 56 15.62 -15.85 14.50
N LYS A 57 14.30 -15.71 14.66
CA LYS A 57 13.34 -16.80 14.78
C LYS A 57 12.47 -16.87 13.52
N LYS A 58 12.80 -17.81 12.62
CA LYS A 58 12.08 -18.04 11.36
C LYS A 58 10.57 -18.18 11.53
N SER A 59 10.12 -18.85 12.60
CA SER A 59 8.70 -19.05 12.90
C SER A 59 7.90 -17.75 13.08
N GLY A 60 8.55 -16.64 13.45
CA GLY A 60 7.90 -15.33 13.49
C GLY A 60 7.65 -14.75 12.09
N LEU A 61 8.61 -14.93 11.18
CA LEU A 61 8.50 -14.54 9.78
C LEU A 61 7.49 -15.41 9.02
N ASP A 62 7.49 -16.73 9.26
CA ASP A 62 6.55 -17.66 8.63
C ASP A 62 5.09 -17.35 9.03
N LYS A 63 4.85 -16.97 10.29
CA LYS A 63 3.52 -16.50 10.74
C LYS A 63 3.08 -15.23 10.01
N HIS A 64 4.02 -14.36 9.65
CA HIS A 64 3.72 -13.16 8.87
C HIS A 64 3.34 -13.47 7.42
N ILE A 65 3.74 -14.62 6.87
CA ILE A 65 3.35 -15.06 5.51
C ILE A 65 2.02 -15.81 5.50
N GLY A 66 1.53 -16.24 6.67
CA GLY A 66 0.32 -17.05 6.82
C GLY A 66 -0.95 -16.52 6.11
N LEU A 67 -1.93 -17.42 5.97
CA LEU A 67 -3.09 -17.28 5.08
C LEU A 67 -3.96 -16.02 5.29
N HIS A 68 -3.99 -15.48 6.50
CA HIS A 68 -4.72 -14.25 6.89
C HIS A 68 -3.79 -13.11 7.35
N SER A 69 -2.60 -13.02 6.74
CA SER A 69 -1.60 -12.04 7.16
C SER A 69 -1.83 -10.62 6.63
N PRO A 70 -1.42 -9.59 7.39
CA PRO A 70 -1.30 -8.21 6.90
C PRO A 70 -0.43 -8.09 5.64
N LEU A 71 0.56 -8.98 5.48
CA LEU A 71 1.44 -9.03 4.32
C LEU A 71 0.64 -9.23 3.02
N LYS A 72 -0.23 -10.24 2.98
CA LYS A 72 -1.00 -10.56 1.77
C LYS A 72 -1.92 -9.41 1.36
N ARG A 73 -2.58 -8.77 2.34
CA ARG A 73 -3.42 -7.59 2.09
C ARG A 73 -2.61 -6.42 1.54
N SER A 74 -1.46 -6.14 2.16
CA SER A 74 -0.59 -5.03 1.76
C SER A 74 0.09 -5.28 0.41
N LYS A 75 0.51 -6.52 0.13
CA LYS A 75 1.04 -6.94 -1.17
C LYS A 75 -0.01 -6.79 -2.27
N LYS A 76 -1.27 -7.14 -1.99
CA LYS A 76 -2.37 -6.90 -2.95
C LYS A 76 -2.57 -5.41 -3.23
N LYS A 77 -2.56 -4.55 -2.20
CA LYS A 77 -2.63 -3.09 -2.39
C LYS A 77 -1.46 -2.57 -3.24
N CYS A 78 -0.26 -3.10 -3.03
CA CYS A 78 0.90 -2.79 -3.87
C CYS A 78 0.70 -3.20 -5.34
N GLN A 79 0.25 -4.43 -5.58
CA GLN A 79 -0.04 -4.92 -6.93
C GLN A 79 -1.13 -4.08 -7.61
N ASP A 80 -2.16 -3.70 -6.88
CA ASP A 80 -3.23 -2.84 -7.38
C ASP A 80 -2.71 -1.44 -7.74
N LEU A 81 -1.82 -0.87 -6.90
CA LEU A 81 -1.17 0.41 -7.16
C LEU A 81 -0.31 0.39 -8.43
N LEU A 82 0.43 -0.70 -8.66
CA LEU A 82 1.27 -0.87 -9.85
C LEU A 82 0.46 -1.13 -11.14
N ARG A 83 -0.83 -1.47 -11.02
CA ARG A 83 -1.69 -1.75 -12.17
C ARG A 83 -2.12 -0.45 -12.85
N GLN A 84 -1.37 -0.02 -13.87
CA GLN A 84 -1.62 1.22 -14.63
C GLN A 84 -3.05 1.34 -15.17
N GLN A 85 -3.70 0.23 -15.54
CA GLN A 85 -5.09 0.21 -16.02
C GLN A 85 -6.13 0.60 -14.94
N GLN A 86 -5.72 0.70 -13.67
CA GLN A 86 -6.54 1.23 -12.58
C GLN A 86 -6.18 2.68 -12.24
N SER A 87 -5.21 3.28 -12.92
CA SER A 87 -4.82 4.66 -12.63
C SER A 87 -5.96 5.62 -12.98
N ILE A 88 -6.01 6.72 -12.23
CA ILE A 88 -6.94 7.83 -12.49
C ILE A 88 -6.77 8.32 -13.94
N GLN A 89 -5.52 8.46 -14.39
CA GLN A 89 -5.19 8.87 -15.74
C GLN A 89 -5.79 7.92 -16.79
N TYR A 90 -5.56 6.61 -16.65
CA TYR A 90 -6.13 5.62 -17.56
C TYR A 90 -7.66 5.64 -17.56
N ALA A 91 -8.29 5.86 -16.40
CA ALA A 91 -9.75 5.98 -16.31
C ALA A 91 -10.29 7.17 -17.11
N PHE A 92 -9.56 8.30 -17.18
CA PHE A 92 -9.90 9.43 -18.04
C PHE A 92 -9.61 9.15 -19.52
N GLU A 93 -8.47 8.54 -19.83
CA GLU A 93 -8.08 8.21 -21.20
C GLU A 93 -9.04 7.24 -21.87
N ARG A 94 -9.51 6.23 -21.14
CA ARG A 94 -10.46 5.21 -21.63
C ARG A 94 -11.84 5.77 -22.02
N GLN A 95 -12.21 6.97 -21.57
CA GLN A 95 -13.51 7.56 -21.89
C GLN A 95 -13.57 8.02 -23.36
N SER A 96 -14.74 7.86 -23.99
CA SER A 96 -14.98 8.36 -25.34
C SER A 96 -14.98 9.89 -25.37
N ASN A 97 -14.63 10.46 -26.54
CA ASN A 97 -14.66 11.91 -26.74
C ASN A 97 -16.05 12.51 -26.48
N GLN A 98 -17.11 11.76 -26.80
CA GLN A 98 -18.49 12.16 -26.53
C GLN A 98 -18.76 12.33 -25.03
N ILE A 99 -18.38 11.34 -24.21
CA ILE A 99 -18.57 11.38 -22.76
C ILE A 99 -17.79 12.55 -22.15
N LYS A 100 -16.54 12.76 -22.61
CA LYS A 100 -15.72 13.90 -22.16
C LYS A 100 -16.39 15.23 -22.48
N HIS A 101 -16.89 15.40 -23.71
CA HIS A 101 -17.57 16.62 -24.14
C HIS A 101 -18.82 16.93 -23.30
N GLU A 102 -19.67 15.93 -23.06
CA GLU A 102 -20.86 16.10 -22.22
C GLU A 102 -20.53 16.39 -20.74
N TYR A 103 -19.42 15.84 -20.23
CA TYR A 103 -18.93 16.16 -18.89
C TYR A 103 -18.46 17.63 -18.82
N TYR A 104 -17.69 18.09 -19.81
CA TYR A 104 -17.23 19.49 -19.88
C TYR A 104 -18.39 20.48 -19.91
N ILE A 105 -19.44 20.22 -20.70
CA ILE A 105 -20.64 21.08 -20.74
C ILE A 105 -21.28 21.17 -19.35
N ARG A 106 -21.53 20.02 -18.70
CA ARG A 106 -22.15 19.98 -17.37
C ARG A 106 -21.32 20.68 -16.31
N LEU A 107 -20.00 20.49 -16.35
CA LEU A 107 -19.07 21.15 -15.44
C LEU A 107 -19.07 22.66 -15.64
N SER A 108 -19.00 23.14 -16.90
CA SER A 108 -19.02 24.58 -17.22
C SER A 108 -20.28 25.24 -16.69
N ILE A 109 -21.46 24.68 -17.00
CA ILE A 109 -22.73 25.25 -16.56
C ILE A 109 -22.82 25.28 -15.02
N SER A 110 -22.37 24.23 -14.35
CA SER A 110 -22.37 24.18 -12.87
C SER A 110 -21.46 25.24 -12.26
N VAL A 111 -20.26 25.42 -12.84
CA VAL A 111 -19.29 26.45 -12.40
C VAL A 111 -19.86 27.85 -12.64
N ASP A 112 -20.47 28.09 -13.80
CA ASP A 112 -21.07 29.39 -14.13
C ASP A 112 -22.25 29.71 -13.21
N GLY A 113 -23.08 28.71 -12.90
CA GLY A 113 -24.16 28.84 -11.93
C GLY A 113 -23.65 29.24 -10.53
N VAL A 114 -22.61 28.57 -10.04
CA VAL A 114 -21.98 28.92 -8.75
C VAL A 114 -21.37 30.32 -8.78
N ARG A 115 -20.70 30.70 -9.88
CA ARG A 115 -20.13 32.06 -10.03
C ARG A 115 -21.22 33.12 -9.96
N LEU A 116 -22.33 32.95 -10.69
CA LEU A 116 -23.46 33.87 -10.66
C LEU A 116 -24.02 34.05 -9.26
N LEU A 117 -24.20 32.95 -8.52
CA LEU A 117 -24.69 32.96 -7.15
C LEU A 117 -23.75 33.67 -6.17
N ILE A 118 -22.43 33.59 -6.40
CA ILE A 118 -21.43 34.28 -5.56
C ILE A 118 -21.37 35.79 -5.87
N THR A 119 -21.69 36.18 -7.10
CA THR A 119 -21.66 37.58 -7.55
C THR A 119 -22.98 38.34 -7.36
N GLN A 120 -24.00 37.70 -6.79
CA GLN A 120 -25.26 38.33 -6.35
C GLN A 120 -25.11 38.94 -4.96
#